data_AF-A0A2V8ZPX9-F1
#
_entry.id   AF-A0A2V8ZPX9-F1
#
_cell.length_a   1.000
_cell.length_b   1.000
_cell.length_c   1.000
_cell.angle_alpha   90.00
_cell.angle_beta   90.00
_cell.angle_gamma   90.00
#
_symmetry.space_group_name_H-M   'P 1'
#
loop_
_entity.id
_entity.type
_entity.pdbx_description
1 polymer ?
#
loop_
_entity_poly.entity_id
_entity_poly.type
_entity_poly.pdbx_seq_one_letter_code
_entity_poly.pdbx_strand_id
1 'polypeptide(L)'
;MATTDQHANIIGGISATDELQEREFARKLAERYRYAFVDLREQRIDPDLIRKIPADLMFRYNFVPLEEHNNALIIAAADPGQVHSSDELQLLLGKKLLIRVATARQISDLLKRTEQSQRVLEQATEAFALQAPKEEEESEETISGDRLTRDSTASPVVRLVETIIFTALERRASDIHIEARDSEVAVKYRIDGVLQHAMQPIAKEHHSAMLSRIKVLSELDIAERRVPQDGRFRVKYKGRYIDLRVSIMPASHG
;
A
#
# COMPACT_ATOMS: atom_id res chain seq x y z
N MET A 1 -7.11 -44.60 22.29
CA MET A 1 -7.29 -44.42 20.83
C MET A 1 -7.90 -43.05 20.64
N ALA A 2 -7.21 -42.21 19.88
CA ALA A 2 -7.31 -40.76 19.90
C ALA A 2 -8.62 -40.21 19.31
N THR A 3 -9.19 -39.19 19.96
CA THR A 3 -10.10 -38.22 19.34
C THR A 3 -9.47 -36.85 19.52
N THR A 4 -8.90 -36.39 18.41
CA THR A 4 -8.01 -35.24 18.25
C THR A 4 -8.77 -33.91 18.37
N ASP A 5 -8.11 -32.98 19.07
CA ASP A 5 -8.31 -31.53 19.16
C ASP A 5 -9.09 -30.86 18.01
N GLN A 6 -10.24 -30.31 18.37
CA GLN A 6 -10.86 -29.17 17.66
C GLN A 6 -10.42 -27.86 18.33
N HIS A 7 -9.15 -27.48 18.12
CA HIS A 7 -8.74 -26.10 18.33
C HIS A 7 -8.85 -25.35 16.99
N ALA A 8 -10.07 -24.92 16.67
CA ALA A 8 -10.31 -23.94 15.62
C ALA A 8 -9.60 -22.65 16.02
N ASN A 9 -8.57 -22.32 15.25
CA ASN A 9 -7.69 -21.19 15.48
C ASN A 9 -8.46 -19.89 15.19
N ILE A 10 -8.96 -19.23 16.24
CA ILE A 10 -9.58 -17.91 16.17
C ILE A 10 -8.46 -16.88 16.18
N ILE A 11 -8.02 -16.45 14.99
CA ILE A 11 -7.24 -15.22 14.83
C ILE A 11 -8.11 -14.28 13.98
N GLY A 12 -8.75 -13.31 14.63
CA GLY A 12 -9.37 -12.17 13.95
C GLY A 12 -10.72 -12.43 13.27
N GLY A 13 -11.71 -12.89 14.02
CA GLY A 13 -13.13 -12.56 13.76
C GLY A 13 -13.86 -13.20 12.57
N ILE A 14 -13.33 -14.22 11.89
CA ILE A 14 -14.03 -14.98 10.84
C ILE A 14 -13.66 -16.46 10.92
N SER A 15 -14.63 -17.37 10.80
CA SER A 15 -14.35 -18.81 10.79
C SER A 15 -13.72 -19.22 9.46
N ALA A 16 -12.73 -20.11 9.47
CA ALA A 16 -12.20 -20.74 8.25
C ALA A 16 -13.31 -21.40 7.39
N THR A 17 -14.44 -21.73 8.01
CA THR A 17 -15.63 -22.27 7.36
C THR A 17 -16.32 -21.22 6.47
N ASP A 18 -16.38 -19.97 6.89
CA ASP A 18 -17.06 -18.88 6.15
C ASP A 18 -16.27 -18.54 4.88
N GLU A 19 -14.95 -18.50 4.97
CA GLU A 19 -14.08 -18.27 3.81
C GLU A 19 -14.18 -19.39 2.77
N LEU A 20 -14.26 -20.64 3.23
CA LEU A 20 -14.44 -21.78 2.34
C LEU A 20 -15.80 -21.70 1.63
N GLN A 21 -16.86 -21.33 2.36
CA GLN A 21 -18.21 -21.16 1.81
C GLN A 21 -18.25 -20.03 0.77
N GLU A 22 -17.64 -18.87 1.03
CA GLU A 22 -17.56 -17.77 0.07
C GLU A 22 -16.84 -18.16 -1.22
N ARG A 23 -15.71 -18.86 -1.10
CA ARG A 23 -14.95 -19.34 -2.26
C ARG A 23 -15.76 -20.34 -3.10
N GLU A 24 -16.42 -21.29 -2.46
CA GLU A 24 -17.27 -22.27 -3.13
C GLU A 24 -18.48 -21.59 -3.82
N PHE A 25 -19.07 -20.59 -3.18
CA PHE A 25 -20.14 -19.79 -3.79
C PHE A 25 -19.64 -19.04 -5.04
N ALA A 26 -18.50 -18.35 -4.95
CA ALA A 26 -17.91 -17.63 -6.07
C ALA A 26 -17.51 -18.58 -7.23
N ARG A 27 -17.01 -19.79 -6.93
CA ARG A 27 -16.72 -20.82 -7.94
C ARG A 27 -17.97 -21.28 -8.67
N LYS A 28 -19.04 -21.61 -7.94
CA LYS A 28 -20.34 -21.99 -8.54
C LYS A 28 -20.89 -20.89 -9.43
N LEU A 29 -20.73 -19.63 -9.02
CA LEU A 29 -21.14 -18.49 -9.82
C LEU A 29 -20.31 -18.36 -11.10
N ALA A 30 -18.99 -18.55 -11.01
CA ALA A 30 -18.09 -18.59 -12.16
C ALA A 30 -18.50 -19.68 -13.17
N GLU A 31 -18.76 -20.89 -12.68
CA GLU A 31 -19.21 -22.03 -13.51
C GLU A 31 -20.55 -21.73 -14.22
N ARG A 32 -21.54 -21.21 -13.49
CA ARG A 32 -22.86 -20.87 -14.04
C ARG A 32 -22.79 -19.88 -15.20
N TYR A 33 -21.93 -18.86 -15.09
CA TYR A 33 -21.76 -17.82 -16.10
C TYR A 33 -20.63 -18.11 -17.10
N ARG A 34 -19.93 -19.25 -16.96
CA ARG A 34 -18.78 -19.65 -17.79
C ARG A 34 -17.62 -18.65 -17.74
N TYR A 35 -17.36 -18.09 -16.56
CA TYR A 35 -16.20 -17.26 -16.27
C TYR A 35 -15.16 -18.02 -15.46
N ALA A 36 -13.91 -17.54 -15.47
CA ALA A 36 -12.87 -18.07 -14.61
C ALA A 36 -13.01 -17.52 -13.19
N PHE A 37 -12.81 -18.39 -12.19
CA PHE A 37 -12.60 -17.94 -10.81
C PHE A 37 -11.15 -17.47 -10.63
N VAL A 38 -10.95 -16.39 -9.89
CA VAL A 38 -9.62 -15.84 -9.56
C VAL A 38 -9.51 -15.55 -8.07
N ASP A 39 -8.39 -15.96 -7.47
CA ASP A 39 -8.04 -15.55 -6.11
C ASP A 39 -7.20 -14.26 -6.16
N LEU A 40 -7.76 -13.16 -5.66
CA LEU A 40 -7.10 -11.85 -5.71
C LEU A 40 -5.85 -11.75 -4.82
N ARG A 41 -5.60 -12.70 -3.92
CA ARG A 41 -4.37 -12.72 -3.11
C ARG A 41 -3.17 -13.24 -3.89
N GLU A 42 -3.42 -14.07 -4.88
CA GLU A 42 -2.39 -14.67 -5.73
C GLU A 42 -2.13 -13.85 -6.99
N GLN A 43 -3.04 -12.92 -7.32
CA GLN A 43 -2.96 -12.09 -8.49
C GLN A 43 -2.14 -10.82 -8.23
N ARG A 44 -1.18 -10.54 -9.11
CA ARG A 44 -0.56 -9.21 -9.18
C ARG A 44 -1.50 -8.26 -9.91
N ILE A 45 -1.98 -7.24 -9.20
CA ILE A 45 -2.83 -6.20 -9.77
C ILE A 45 -1.97 -4.96 -9.94
N ASP A 46 -2.04 -4.35 -11.13
CA ASP A 46 -1.34 -3.11 -11.43
C ASP A 46 -2.02 -1.93 -10.67
N PRO A 47 -1.32 -1.28 -9.72
CA PRO A 47 -1.85 -0.13 -9.00
C PRO A 47 -2.29 1.02 -9.89
N ASP A 48 -1.58 1.25 -10.99
CA ASP A 48 -1.89 2.34 -11.91
C ASP A 48 -3.20 2.09 -12.64
N LEU A 49 -3.59 0.82 -12.81
CA LEU A 49 -4.87 0.46 -13.39
C LEU A 49 -6.03 0.74 -12.42
N ILE A 50 -5.85 0.48 -11.12
CA ILE A 50 -6.85 0.82 -10.11
C ILE A 50 -7.07 2.34 -10.05
N ARG A 51 -5.99 3.13 -10.13
CA ARG A 51 -6.04 4.60 -10.10
C ARG A 51 -6.73 5.24 -11.30
N LYS A 52 -6.71 4.58 -12.46
CA LYS A 52 -7.38 5.07 -13.69
C LYS A 52 -8.90 4.97 -13.62
N ILE A 53 -9.43 4.11 -12.75
CA ILE A 53 -10.87 3.85 -12.64
C ILE A 53 -11.42 4.59 -11.43
N PRO A 54 -12.52 5.36 -11.57
CA PRO A 54 -13.18 5.98 -10.44
C PRO A 54 -13.57 4.96 -9.36
N ALA A 55 -13.17 5.23 -8.11
CA ALA A 55 -13.39 4.30 -7.00
C ALA A 55 -14.88 4.05 -6.73
N ASP A 56 -15.73 5.07 -6.92
CA ASP A 56 -17.17 4.98 -6.79
C ASP A 56 -17.78 3.92 -7.72
N LEU A 57 -17.27 3.79 -8.96
CA LEU A 57 -17.70 2.74 -9.88
C LEU A 57 -17.28 1.35 -9.38
N MET A 58 -16.04 1.21 -8.93
CA MET A 58 -15.53 -0.06 -8.40
C MET A 58 -16.32 -0.52 -7.17
N PHE A 59 -16.66 0.40 -6.27
CA PHE A 59 -17.51 0.11 -5.10
C PHE A 59 -18.95 -0.18 -5.49
N ARG A 60 -19.56 0.62 -6.38
CA ARG A 60 -20.96 0.49 -6.80
C ARG A 60 -21.23 -0.83 -7.50
N TYR A 61 -20.32 -1.25 -8.39
CA TYR A 61 -20.45 -2.48 -9.16
C TYR A 61 -19.66 -3.66 -8.59
N ASN A 62 -19.01 -3.47 -7.44
CA ASN A 62 -18.23 -4.46 -6.70
C ASN A 62 -17.26 -5.25 -7.61
N PHE A 63 -16.37 -4.51 -8.27
CA PHE A 63 -15.32 -5.07 -9.13
C PHE A 63 -13.98 -4.37 -8.91
N VAL A 64 -12.90 -5.06 -9.30
CA VAL A 64 -11.54 -4.49 -9.39
C VAL A 64 -10.95 -4.81 -10.76
N PRO A 65 -10.17 -3.89 -11.37
CA PRO A 65 -9.47 -4.19 -12.60
C PRO A 65 -8.26 -5.09 -12.32
N LEU A 66 -7.99 -6.04 -13.22
CA LEU A 66 -6.85 -6.94 -13.13
C LEU A 66 -5.78 -6.57 -14.16
N GLU A 67 -6.19 -6.46 -15.42
CA GLU A 67 -5.31 -6.33 -16.58
C GLU A 67 -6.03 -5.52 -17.68
N GLU A 68 -5.27 -4.78 -18.48
CA GLU A 68 -5.80 -4.03 -19.63
C GLU A 68 -5.02 -4.38 -20.91
N HIS A 69 -5.72 -4.89 -21.92
CA HIS A 69 -5.13 -5.38 -23.17
C HIS A 69 -5.95 -4.90 -24.37
N ASN A 70 -5.32 -4.18 -25.33
CA ASN A 70 -5.87 -3.92 -26.67
C ASN A 70 -7.38 -3.60 -26.71
N ASN A 71 -7.82 -2.60 -25.93
CA ASN A 71 -9.21 -2.14 -25.80
C ASN A 71 -10.18 -3.06 -25.00
N ALA A 72 -9.64 -4.04 -24.28
CA ALA A 72 -10.38 -4.85 -23.31
C ALA A 72 -9.81 -4.66 -21.89
N LEU A 73 -10.71 -4.57 -20.92
CA LEU A 73 -10.39 -4.52 -19.50
C LEU A 73 -10.83 -5.82 -18.85
N ILE A 74 -9.87 -6.57 -18.33
CA ILE A 74 -10.13 -7.75 -17.51
C ILE A 74 -10.42 -7.27 -16.09
N ILE A 75 -11.57 -7.66 -15.54
CA ILE A 75 -12.00 -7.30 -14.20
C ILE A 75 -12.29 -8.55 -13.38
N ALA A 76 -12.11 -8.47 -12.07
CA ALA A 76 -12.69 -9.41 -11.12
C ALA A 76 -13.95 -8.80 -10.51
N ALA A 77 -15.07 -9.49 -10.61
CA ALA A 77 -16.36 -9.06 -10.07
C ALA A 77 -16.87 -10.07 -9.03
N ALA A 78 -17.55 -9.57 -8.00
CA ALA A 78 -18.20 -10.42 -7.00
C ALA A 78 -19.46 -11.08 -7.57
N ASP A 79 -20.19 -10.33 -8.40
CA ASP A 79 -21.40 -10.76 -9.08
C ASP A 79 -21.30 -10.42 -10.58
N PRO A 80 -21.02 -11.41 -11.43
CA PRO A 80 -20.95 -11.20 -12.88
C PRO A 80 -22.27 -10.72 -13.47
N GLY A 81 -23.41 -11.02 -12.85
CA GLY A 81 -24.72 -10.57 -13.33
C GLY A 81 -24.86 -9.06 -13.29
N GLN A 82 -24.42 -8.42 -12.20
CA GLN A 82 -24.48 -6.97 -12.06
C GLN A 82 -23.59 -6.24 -13.07
N VAL A 83 -22.39 -6.77 -13.32
CA VAL A 83 -21.45 -6.14 -14.26
C VAL A 83 -21.84 -6.42 -15.71
N HIS A 84 -22.21 -7.66 -16.03
CA HIS A 84 -22.57 -8.05 -17.39
C HIS A 84 -23.83 -7.33 -17.90
N SER A 85 -24.81 -7.10 -17.02
CA SER A 85 -26.04 -6.39 -17.36
C SER A 85 -25.91 -4.87 -17.38
N SER A 86 -24.73 -4.32 -17.07
CA SER A 86 -24.50 -2.88 -17.03
C SER A 86 -23.86 -2.37 -18.32
N ASP A 87 -24.71 -2.00 -19.27
CA ASP A 87 -24.28 -1.24 -20.47
C ASP A 87 -23.67 0.11 -20.07
N GLU A 88 -24.15 0.70 -18.96
CA GLU A 88 -23.61 1.93 -18.36
C GLU A 88 -22.13 1.78 -18.01
N LEU A 89 -21.74 0.67 -17.37
CA LEU A 89 -20.35 0.47 -16.94
C LEU A 89 -19.40 0.32 -18.14
N GLN A 90 -19.81 -0.41 -19.19
CA GLN A 90 -19.00 -0.52 -20.41
C GLN A 90 -18.87 0.84 -21.11
N LEU A 91 -19.94 1.62 -21.16
CA LEU A 91 -19.94 2.96 -21.76
C LEU A 91 -19.03 3.93 -20.99
N LEU A 92 -19.12 3.94 -19.66
CA LEU A 92 -18.31 4.81 -18.80
C LEU A 92 -16.82 4.47 -18.88
N LEU A 93 -16.47 3.18 -18.96
CA LEU A 93 -15.07 2.73 -19.06
C LEU A 93 -14.53 2.77 -20.49
N GLY A 94 -15.41 2.87 -21.50
CA GLY A 94 -15.06 2.92 -22.91
C GLY A 94 -14.34 1.67 -23.43
N LYS A 95 -14.45 0.54 -22.72
CA LYS A 95 -13.70 -0.70 -22.99
C LYS A 95 -14.59 -1.91 -22.92
N LYS A 96 -14.24 -2.95 -23.69
CA LYS A 96 -14.88 -4.26 -23.56
C LYS A 96 -14.48 -4.89 -22.22
N LEU A 97 -15.46 -5.32 -21.44
CA LEU A 97 -15.19 -5.99 -20.16
C LEU A 97 -15.04 -7.50 -20.34
N LEU A 98 -13.98 -8.05 -19.78
CA LEU A 98 -13.76 -9.48 -19.65
C LEU A 98 -13.82 -9.84 -18.17
N ILE A 99 -14.86 -10.59 -17.78
CA ILE A 99 -15.17 -10.83 -16.37
C ILE A 99 -14.49 -12.12 -15.88
N ARG A 100 -13.82 -12.02 -14.74
CA ARG A 100 -13.46 -13.13 -13.85
C ARG A 100 -14.25 -12.97 -12.55
N VAL A 101 -14.50 -14.07 -11.85
CA VAL A 101 -15.24 -14.06 -10.58
C VAL A 101 -14.25 -14.14 -9.43
N ALA A 102 -14.37 -13.23 -8.47
CA ALA A 102 -13.65 -13.29 -7.21
C ALA A 102 -14.66 -13.23 -6.06
N THR A 103 -14.21 -13.54 -4.84
CA THR A 103 -15.08 -13.40 -3.67
C THR A 103 -15.36 -11.93 -3.38
N ALA A 104 -16.58 -11.62 -2.93
CA ALA A 104 -16.98 -10.26 -2.57
C ALA A 104 -16.06 -9.66 -1.50
N ARG A 105 -15.65 -10.47 -0.53
CA ARG A 105 -14.74 -10.06 0.54
C ARG A 105 -13.39 -9.62 -0.01
N GLN A 106 -12.76 -10.43 -0.86
CA GLN A 106 -11.47 -10.09 -1.47
C GLN A 106 -11.50 -8.78 -2.26
N ILE A 107 -12.59 -8.54 -3.01
CA ILE A 107 -12.78 -7.29 -3.75
C ILE A 107 -12.90 -6.13 -2.76
N SER A 108 -13.78 -6.27 -1.75
CA SER A 108 -14.01 -5.22 -0.77
C SER A 108 -12.77 -4.87 0.06
N ASP A 109 -11.97 -5.87 0.44
CA ASP A 109 -10.75 -5.70 1.23
C ASP A 109 -9.68 -4.98 0.39
N LEU A 110 -9.56 -5.33 -0.89
CA LEU A 110 -8.65 -4.66 -1.80
C LEU A 110 -9.02 -3.19 -1.99
N LEU A 111 -10.29 -2.90 -2.29
CA LEU A 111 -10.77 -1.53 -2.50
C LEU A 111 -10.58 -0.65 -1.25
N LYS A 112 -10.93 -1.18 -0.06
CA LYS A 112 -10.70 -0.47 1.21
C LYS A 112 -9.22 -0.18 1.44
N ARG A 113 -8.33 -1.15 1.20
CA ARG A 113 -6.88 -0.98 1.39
C ARG A 113 -6.32 0.11 0.48
N THR A 114 -6.72 0.12 -0.80
CA THR A 114 -6.25 1.13 -1.76
C THR A 114 -6.75 2.52 -1.37
N GLU A 115 -8.04 2.66 -1.02
CA GLU A 115 -8.60 3.94 -0.59
C GLU A 115 -7.92 4.47 0.68
N GLN A 116 -7.71 3.62 1.69
CA GLN A 116 -7.00 3.98 2.91
C GLN A 116 -5.56 4.43 2.62
N SER A 117 -4.83 3.70 1.78
CA SER A 117 -3.48 4.05 1.38
C SER A 117 -3.41 5.41 0.67
N GLN A 118 -4.36 5.68 -0.21
CA GLN A 118 -4.45 6.97 -0.90
C GLN A 118 -4.68 8.12 0.08
N ARG A 119 -5.62 7.96 1.02
CA ARG A 119 -5.86 8.97 2.07
C ARG A 119 -4.61 9.24 2.91
N VAL A 120 -3.83 8.21 3.25
CA VAL A 120 -2.56 8.38 4.00
C VAL A 120 -1.56 9.21 3.20
N LEU A 121 -1.44 8.98 1.89
CA LEU A 121 -0.57 9.77 1.01
C LEU A 121 -1.02 11.23 0.89
N GLU A 122 -2.32 11.46 0.76
CA GLU A 122 -2.90 12.81 0.70
C GLU A 122 -2.66 13.57 2.01
N GLN A 123 -2.96 12.95 3.16
CA GLN A 123 -2.69 13.53 4.48
C GLN A 123 -1.22 13.84 4.70
N ALA A 124 -0.31 12.96 4.26
CA ALA A 124 1.11 13.22 4.35
C ALA A 124 1.55 14.38 3.44
N THR A 125 0.96 14.49 2.26
CA THR A 125 1.22 15.59 1.33
C THR A 125 0.80 16.94 1.94
N GLU A 126 -0.36 16.99 2.59
CA GLU A 126 -0.86 18.17 3.31
C GLU A 126 -0.01 18.50 4.54
N ALA A 127 0.28 17.50 5.38
CA ALA A 127 1.10 17.67 6.58
C ALA A 127 2.50 18.17 6.22
N PHE A 128 3.10 17.64 5.16
CA PHE A 128 4.38 18.11 4.66
C PHE A 128 4.31 19.58 4.21
N ALA A 129 3.25 19.98 3.50
CA ALA A 129 3.09 21.37 3.08
C ALA A 129 2.98 22.36 4.25
N LEU A 130 2.45 21.92 5.40
CA LEU A 130 2.37 22.71 6.63
C LEU A 130 3.70 22.77 7.40
N GLN A 131 4.48 21.68 7.36
CA GLN A 131 5.73 21.54 8.11
C GLN A 131 6.97 21.97 7.32
N ALA A 132 6.85 22.10 5.99
CA ALA A 132 7.95 22.51 5.14
C ALA A 132 8.51 23.86 5.63
N PRO A 133 9.81 23.93 5.97
CA PRO A 133 10.42 25.17 6.41
C PRO A 133 10.29 26.20 5.29
N LYS A 134 9.55 27.29 5.56
CA LYS A 134 9.70 28.54 4.81
C LYS A 134 11.02 29.17 5.29
N GLU A 135 12.15 28.77 4.73
CA GLU A 135 13.41 29.46 5.05
C GLU A 135 13.90 30.25 3.83
N GLU A 136 14.13 31.54 4.12
CA GLU A 136 14.79 32.54 3.29
C GLU A 136 16.18 32.05 2.86
N GLU A 137 16.60 32.52 1.69
CA GLU A 137 17.87 32.21 1.05
C GLU A 137 19.05 32.51 1.98
N GLU A 138 19.78 31.48 2.42
CA GLU A 138 21.22 31.64 2.62
C GLU A 138 21.97 30.32 2.39
N SER A 139 22.89 30.40 1.44
CA SER A 139 23.82 29.38 0.98
C SER A 139 24.96 29.18 1.98
N GLU A 140 25.37 27.93 2.21
CA GLU A 140 26.72 27.43 1.89
C GLU A 140 26.87 25.94 2.19
N GLU A 141 27.28 25.21 1.16
CA GLU A 141 28.08 23.98 1.18
C GLU A 141 27.81 22.91 2.26
N THR A 142 26.82 22.07 2.02
CA THR A 142 26.88 20.65 2.42
C THR A 142 26.39 19.80 1.25
N ILE A 143 27.33 19.29 0.45
CA ILE A 143 27.03 18.35 -0.63
C ILE A 143 26.75 16.98 0.01
N SER A 144 25.48 16.63 0.19
CA SER A 144 24.98 15.24 0.25
C SER A 144 23.44 15.24 0.27
N GLY A 145 22.79 14.86 -0.85
CA GLY A 145 21.36 14.55 -0.91
C GLY A 145 20.36 15.67 -1.31
N ASP A 146 20.74 16.96 -1.25
CA ASP A 146 19.80 18.10 -1.31
C ASP A 146 19.36 18.57 -2.73
N ARG A 147 19.35 17.70 -3.74
CA ARG A 147 18.78 18.06 -5.08
C ARG A 147 17.45 17.37 -5.40
N LEU A 148 16.90 16.55 -4.50
CA LEU A 148 15.63 15.83 -4.71
C LEU A 148 14.48 16.29 -3.79
N THR A 149 14.72 17.29 -2.95
CA THR A 149 13.79 17.85 -1.95
C THR A 149 13.21 19.21 -2.35
N ARG A 150 13.76 19.88 -3.36
CA ARG A 150 13.37 21.24 -3.78
C ARG A 150 12.33 21.30 -4.89
N ASP A 151 11.75 20.16 -5.25
CA ASP A 151 10.79 20.13 -6.31
C ASP A 151 9.39 20.04 -5.71
N SER A 152 8.57 21.07 -5.95
CA SER A 152 7.12 21.06 -5.72
C SER A 152 6.42 19.88 -6.45
N THR A 153 7.18 19.14 -7.26
CA THR A 153 6.84 17.91 -7.99
C THR A 153 7.19 16.61 -7.23
N ALA A 154 7.77 16.68 -6.02
CA ALA A 154 8.16 15.50 -5.26
C ALA A 154 6.98 14.54 -5.08
N SER A 155 7.18 13.29 -5.50
CA SER A 155 6.17 12.22 -5.46
C SER A 155 5.52 12.10 -4.07
N PRO A 156 4.20 11.82 -3.96
CA PRO A 156 3.51 11.66 -2.68
C PRO A 156 4.21 10.68 -1.71
N VAL A 157 4.89 9.66 -2.24
CA VAL A 157 5.64 8.70 -1.41
C VAL A 157 6.89 9.34 -0.76
N VAL A 158 7.54 10.28 -1.45
CA VAL A 158 8.68 11.02 -0.88
C VAL A 158 8.21 11.86 0.31
N ARG A 159 7.11 12.60 0.13
CA ARG A 159 6.48 13.41 1.19
C ARG A 159 6.02 12.56 2.35
N LEU A 160 5.52 11.34 2.08
CA LEU A 160 5.16 10.37 3.11
C LEU A 160 6.36 9.97 3.98
N VAL A 161 7.49 9.61 3.38
CA VAL A 161 8.70 9.24 4.14
C VAL A 161 9.20 10.42 5.00
N GLU A 162 9.19 11.64 4.46
CA GLU A 162 9.59 12.84 5.19
C GLU A 162 8.63 13.14 6.34
N THR A 163 7.31 13.03 6.11
CA THR A 163 6.29 13.20 7.14
C THR A 163 6.45 12.15 8.25
N ILE A 164 6.76 10.89 7.92
CA ILE A 164 7.06 9.85 8.90
C ILE A 164 8.23 10.28 9.80
N ILE A 165 9.33 10.74 9.20
CA ILE A 165 10.53 11.17 9.94
C ILE A 165 10.21 12.38 10.83
N PHE A 166 9.59 13.43 10.29
CA PHE A 166 9.30 14.64 11.08
C PHE A 166 8.29 14.38 12.20
N THR A 167 7.27 13.55 11.95
CA THR A 167 6.30 13.16 12.98
C THR A 167 6.97 12.36 14.09
N ALA A 168 7.90 11.46 13.76
CA ALA A 168 8.67 10.71 14.75
C ALA A 168 9.51 11.64 15.64
N LEU A 169 10.17 12.62 15.03
CA LEU A 169 10.96 13.64 15.76
C LEU A 169 10.08 14.51 16.65
N GLU A 170 8.92 14.94 16.16
CA GLU A 170 7.96 15.73 16.92
C GLU A 170 7.43 14.96 18.13
N ARG A 171 7.11 13.67 17.93
CA ARG A 171 6.66 12.75 18.99
C ARG A 171 7.80 12.21 19.85
N ARG A 172 9.05 12.63 19.61
CA ARG A 172 10.25 12.17 20.32
C ARG A 172 10.39 10.64 20.35
N ALA A 173 10.07 9.99 19.24
CA ALA A 173 10.24 8.55 19.09
C ALA A 173 11.73 8.18 19.09
N SER A 174 12.09 7.07 19.75
CA SER A 174 13.46 6.54 19.75
C SER A 174 13.78 5.77 18.47
N ASP A 175 12.76 5.12 17.88
CA ASP A 175 12.90 4.28 16.70
C ASP A 175 11.71 4.45 15.76
N ILE A 176 11.97 4.37 14.46
CA ILE A 176 10.97 4.28 13.40
C ILE A 176 11.08 2.89 12.79
N HIS A 177 10.01 2.11 12.87
CA HIS A 177 9.91 0.79 12.25
C HIS A 177 9.02 0.88 11.01
N ILE A 178 9.55 0.49 9.85
CA ILE A 178 8.80 0.38 8.60
C ILE A 178 8.84 -1.09 8.18
N GLU A 179 7.72 -1.78 8.35
CA GLU A 179 7.61 -3.23 8.19
C GLU A 179 6.74 -3.57 6.98
N ALA A 180 7.31 -4.31 6.02
CA ALA A 180 6.57 -4.87 4.90
C ALA A 180 5.85 -6.16 5.33
N ARG A 181 4.54 -6.22 5.13
CA ARG A 181 3.68 -7.41 5.34
C ARG A 181 3.18 -7.95 4.01
N ASP A 182 2.41 -9.02 4.04
CA ASP A 182 1.86 -9.71 2.85
C ASP A 182 1.13 -8.73 1.93
N SER A 183 0.26 -7.88 2.49
CA SER A 183 -0.63 -6.99 1.75
C SER A 183 -0.38 -5.50 1.97
N GLU A 184 0.48 -5.13 2.92
CA GLU A 184 0.59 -3.74 3.39
C GLU A 184 2.00 -3.40 3.91
N VAL A 185 2.21 -2.13 4.23
CA VAL A 185 3.37 -1.61 4.95
C VAL A 185 2.86 -0.97 6.23
N ALA A 186 3.37 -1.45 7.37
CA ALA A 186 3.06 -0.91 8.67
C ALA A 186 4.19 0.02 9.14
N VAL A 187 3.84 1.21 9.61
CA VAL A 187 4.78 2.14 10.24
C VAL A 187 4.48 2.21 11.73
N LYS A 188 5.50 2.00 12.56
CA LYS A 188 5.42 2.08 14.01
C LYS A 188 6.49 3.00 14.57
N TYR A 189 6.17 3.65 15.68
CA TYR A 189 7.13 4.39 16.47
C TYR A 189 7.35 3.69 17.80
N ARG A 190 8.60 3.68 18.26
CA ARG A 190 8.90 3.39 19.66
C ARG A 190 8.89 4.71 20.43
N ILE A 191 7.94 4.88 21.33
CA ILE A 191 7.81 6.07 22.19
C ILE A 191 7.82 5.57 23.63
N ASP A 192 8.75 6.09 24.43
CA ASP A 192 8.92 5.68 25.83
C ASP A 192 9.04 4.15 26.01
N GLY A 193 9.75 3.50 25.08
CA GLY A 193 9.97 2.06 25.06
C GLY A 193 8.85 1.22 24.43
N VAL A 194 7.66 1.81 24.20
CA VAL A 194 6.48 1.11 23.69
C VAL A 194 6.34 1.30 22.18
N LEU A 195 6.13 0.20 21.45
CA LEU A 195 5.83 0.23 20.02
C LEU A 195 4.35 0.54 19.77
N GLN A 196 4.08 1.54 18.94
CA GLN A 196 2.73 1.98 18.60
C GLN A 196 2.61 2.25 17.10
N HIS A 197 1.45 1.97 16.52
CA HIS A 197 1.18 2.29 15.12
C HIS A 197 1.19 3.81 14.91
N ALA A 198 1.98 4.26 13.93
CA ALA A 198 2.11 5.67 13.60
C ALA A 198 0.92 6.21 12.79
N MET A 199 0.37 5.35 11.92
CA MET A 199 -0.67 5.67 10.95
C MET A 199 -1.39 4.39 10.52
N GLN A 200 -2.44 4.55 9.70
CA GLN A 200 -3.09 3.44 9.03
C GLN A 200 -2.11 2.72 8.09
N PRO A 201 -2.26 1.40 7.88
CA PRO A 201 -1.40 0.66 6.98
C PRO A 201 -1.44 1.21 5.55
N ILE A 202 -0.29 1.18 4.90
CA ILE A 202 -0.09 1.67 3.54
C ILE A 202 -0.14 0.48 2.58
N ALA A 203 -0.70 0.63 1.38
CA ALA A 203 -0.75 -0.45 0.41
C ALA A 203 0.66 -0.94 0.03
N LYS A 204 0.81 -2.26 -0.13
CA LYS A 204 2.10 -2.93 -0.38
C LYS A 204 2.89 -2.35 -1.55
N GLU A 205 2.19 -1.89 -2.59
CA GLU A 205 2.76 -1.29 -3.79
C GLU A 205 3.69 -0.09 -3.50
N HIS A 206 3.45 0.66 -2.43
CA HIS A 206 4.30 1.81 -2.07
C HIS A 206 5.59 1.41 -1.35
N HIS A 207 5.71 0.14 -0.91
CA HIS A 207 6.90 -0.36 -0.20
C HIS A 207 8.20 -0.10 -0.95
N SER A 208 8.25 -0.45 -2.25
CA SER A 208 9.48 -0.32 -3.03
C SER A 208 9.91 1.15 -3.18
N ALA A 209 8.95 2.06 -3.32
CA ALA A 209 9.22 3.49 -3.43
C ALA A 209 9.68 4.07 -2.08
N MET A 210 9.05 3.68 -0.97
CA MET A 210 9.49 4.08 0.38
C MET A 210 10.91 3.57 0.68
N LEU A 211 11.17 2.28 0.43
CA LEU A 211 12.48 1.66 0.62
C LEU A 211 13.56 2.36 -0.21
N SER A 212 13.28 2.61 -1.50
CA SER A 212 14.20 3.32 -2.38
C SER A 212 14.50 4.73 -1.87
N ARG A 213 13.50 5.45 -1.35
CA ARG A 213 13.70 6.79 -0.78
C ARG A 213 14.60 6.74 0.46
N ILE A 214 14.38 5.80 1.37
CA ILE A 214 15.20 5.62 2.57
C ILE A 214 16.65 5.27 2.21
N LYS A 215 16.84 4.39 1.22
CA LYS A 215 18.18 4.03 0.74
C LYS A 215 18.92 5.22 0.13
N VAL A 216 18.24 6.03 -0.69
CA VAL A 216 18.82 7.26 -1.24
C VAL A 216 19.25 8.22 -0.14
N LEU A 217 18.40 8.43 0.87
CA LEU A 217 18.72 9.31 2.00
C LEU A 217 19.96 8.83 2.76
N SER A 218 20.14 7.52 2.86
CA SER A 218 21.19 6.87 3.65
C SER A 218 22.43 6.46 2.85
N GLU A 219 22.53 6.89 1.58
CA GLU A 219 23.63 6.55 0.65
C GLU A 219 23.83 5.02 0.45
N LEU A 220 22.73 4.26 0.48
CA LEU A 220 22.73 2.80 0.34
C LEU A 220 22.48 2.35 -1.11
N ASP A 221 22.89 1.12 -1.43
CA ASP A 221 22.66 0.53 -2.75
C ASP A 221 21.17 0.18 -2.93
N ILE A 222 20.52 0.91 -3.86
CA ILE A 222 19.12 0.76 -4.22
C ILE A 222 18.84 -0.61 -4.83
N ALA A 223 19.76 -1.12 -5.66
CA ALA A 223 19.62 -2.36 -6.41
C ALA A 223 19.74 -3.59 -5.52
N GLU A 224 20.60 -3.56 -4.50
CA GLU A 224 20.82 -4.71 -3.62
C GLU A 224 19.71 -4.86 -2.56
N ARG A 225 19.09 -6.04 -2.47
CA ARG A 225 17.96 -6.33 -1.55
C ARG A 225 18.15 -7.61 -0.74
N ARG A 226 19.23 -8.35 -0.95
CA ARG A 226 19.43 -9.71 -0.41
C ARG A 226 20.35 -9.75 0.79
N VAL A 227 21.05 -8.66 1.08
CA VAL A 227 21.95 -8.55 2.23
C VAL A 227 21.54 -7.38 3.12
N PRO A 228 21.78 -7.48 4.44
CA PRO A 228 21.65 -6.35 5.35
C PRO A 228 22.45 -5.13 4.87
N GLN A 229 21.89 -3.93 5.06
CA GLN A 229 22.55 -2.67 4.76
C GLN A 229 22.37 -1.68 5.91
N ASP A 230 23.47 -1.07 6.34
CA ASP A 230 23.48 -0.06 7.39
C ASP A 230 24.00 1.26 6.83
N GLY A 231 23.30 2.34 7.15
CA GLY A 231 23.61 3.68 6.70
C GLY A 231 23.28 4.70 7.77
N ARG A 232 23.56 5.97 7.45
CA ARG A 232 23.20 7.10 8.29
C ARG A 232 22.90 8.29 7.42
N PHE A 233 22.06 9.19 7.94
CA PHE A 233 21.82 10.47 7.29
C PHE A 233 21.47 11.53 8.33
N ARG A 234 21.66 12.79 7.97
CA ARG A 234 21.36 13.93 8.83
C ARG A 234 20.11 14.66 8.35
N VAL A 235 19.26 15.09 9.28
CA VAL A 235 18.10 15.93 9.01
C VAL A 235 18.16 17.16 9.91
N LYS A 236 17.80 18.32 9.36
CA LYS A 236 17.62 19.55 10.11
C LYS A 236 16.18 19.59 10.65
N TYR A 237 16.02 19.63 11.96
CA TYR A 237 14.72 19.75 12.62
C TYR A 237 14.78 20.83 13.71
N LYS A 238 13.88 21.81 13.64
CA LYS A 238 13.84 22.97 14.56
C LYS A 238 15.22 23.62 14.77
N GLY A 239 15.93 23.84 13.67
CA GLY A 239 17.27 24.47 13.67
C GLY A 239 18.42 23.59 14.16
N ARG A 240 18.19 22.31 14.48
CA ARG A 240 19.23 21.38 14.94
C ARG A 240 19.42 20.24 13.95
N TYR A 241 20.66 19.81 13.76
CA TYR A 241 20.96 18.60 13.00
C TYR A 241 20.80 17.37 13.89
N ILE A 242 20.05 16.39 13.39
CA ILE A 242 19.82 15.10 14.03
C ILE A 242 20.39 14.03 13.10
N ASP A 243 21.26 13.17 13.65
CA ASP A 243 21.83 12.02 12.95
C ASP A 243 20.89 10.82 13.14
N LEU A 244 20.37 10.28 12.03
CA LEU A 244 19.61 9.04 12.04
C LEU A 244 20.49 7.90 11.54
N ARG A 245 20.41 6.78 12.24
CA ARG A 245 20.96 5.50 11.80
C ARG A 245 19.85 4.71 11.13
N VAL A 246 20.19 4.05 10.03
CA VAL A 246 19.26 3.26 9.24
C VAL A 246 19.84 1.87 9.08
N SER A 247 19.03 0.87 9.39
CA SER A 247 19.34 -0.54 9.12
C SER A 247 18.22 -1.13 8.29
N ILE A 248 18.57 -1.79 7.20
CA ILE A 248 17.64 -2.45 6.28
C ILE A 248 17.97 -3.94 6.30
N MET A 249 16.98 -4.76 6.62
CA MET A 249 17.09 -6.22 6.69
C MET A 249 16.16 -6.85 5.66
N PRO A 250 16.64 -7.83 4.86
CA PRO A 250 15.77 -8.63 4.00
C PRO A 250 14.75 -9.41 4.84
N ALA A 251 13.47 -9.37 4.47
CA ALA A 251 12.39 -10.13 5.08
C ALA A 251 11.58 -10.90 4.02
N SER A 252 10.74 -11.84 4.46
CA SER A 252 9.92 -12.69 3.57
C SER A 252 9.01 -11.90 2.62
N HIS A 253 8.60 -10.70 3.03
CA HIS A 253 7.70 -9.85 2.25
C HIS A 253 8.41 -8.63 1.66
N GLY A 254 9.72 -8.49 1.79
CA GLY A 254 10.42 -7.29 1.31
C GLY A 254 11.81 -7.15 1.87
#